data_AF-A0A6A5BHT8-F1
#
_entry.id   AF-A0A6A5BHT8-F1
#
_cell.length_a   1.000
_cell.length_b   1.000
_cell.length_c   1.000
_cell.angle_alpha   90.00
_cell.angle_beta   90.00
_cell.angle_gamma   90.00
#
_symmetry.space_group_name_H-M   'P 1'
#
loop_
_entity.id
_entity.type
_entity.pdbx_description
1 polymer ?
#
loop_
_entity_poly.entity_id
_entity_poly.type
_entity_poly.pdbx_seq_one_letter_code
_entity_poly.pdbx_strand_id
1 'polypeptide(L)'
;MGQYWSSWSEHGLDHKEDKLAVEPPIKWTNEMVMDWLSKHGFDDYKKHFIGVNGSMLQSLTKDTLVDEMNIPTGVAIKLMREVDRLFVHTVGSSGSPNYNNHNNNNNNTATSHLNHPNNNNNSQNSNLQTNASNKSIISISTTTTSSSSSVNDQISIQQDDEEAIKKCLIKLDKLKGLQNLSEKQKRDKAKNLVIKHHLLNSYLNKDFVATKRTITELINDSPVPSSSSTRHNSVSSSSSSSIGSIIPSSKAPTIMIASENVEIHDTGAVNDDEDKKDLQKVANEISDLQTNKNYVIKDEEFLKVKLVIVELHRTAAQRNFRKFLSPVLDTFNVVPQFGLFHSALVVGPWYLEWNDSSLIVPRKCYSGAAVLAADVDRSFKGPQVGEALEKISNIICNWNANMMYSQQKANCQHFVDEICLALGIELKFKGALGDYCEKLRTFGSCELNYSIPKELKEKCEFTKETWKFTSHSQLDDFVHTICKKDPLYFEKRQDDWSLLKSFDRAFWLRYYKNKKSDDFKPCSNGCPFSDPATSGSIMENFFTFGSKKR
;
A
#
# COMPACT_ATOMS: atom_id res chain seq x y z
N MET A 1 -0.72 -0.17 -92.14
CA MET A 1 -2.13 -0.47 -91.80
C MET A 1 -2.13 -0.96 -90.37
N GLY A 2 -2.63 -0.30 -89.34
CA GLY A 2 -3.68 0.70 -89.26
C GLY A 2 -4.64 0.25 -88.16
N GLN A 3 -4.58 0.93 -87.00
CA GLN A 3 -5.62 1.05 -85.96
C GLN A 3 -6.02 -0.19 -85.13
N TYR A 4 -5.77 -0.12 -83.81
CA TYR A 4 -6.76 -0.15 -82.71
C TYR A 4 -6.06 -0.42 -81.37
N TRP A 5 -5.52 0.63 -80.75
CA TRP A 5 -5.13 0.63 -79.33
C TRP A 5 -5.58 1.96 -78.74
N SER A 6 -6.68 1.95 -77.97
CA SER A 6 -7.06 3.01 -77.02
C SER A 6 -8.17 2.51 -76.10
N SER A 7 -7.99 2.79 -74.80
CA SER A 7 -8.99 2.79 -73.72
C SER A 7 -9.24 1.49 -72.94
N TRP A 8 -8.32 1.16 -72.03
CA TRP A 8 -8.69 0.64 -70.69
C TRP A 8 -8.07 1.56 -69.64
N SER A 9 -8.93 2.09 -68.78
CA SER A 9 -8.71 3.11 -67.77
C SER A 9 -7.90 2.62 -66.57
N GLU A 10 -6.96 3.46 -66.10
CA GLU A 10 -6.27 3.34 -64.83
C GLU A 10 -7.24 3.45 -63.64
N HIS A 11 -7.40 2.37 -62.88
CA HIS A 11 -7.78 2.45 -61.47
C HIS A 11 -6.52 2.16 -60.66
N GLY A 12 -5.88 3.23 -60.18
CA GLY A 12 -4.82 3.15 -59.19
C GLY A 12 -5.40 2.61 -57.89
N LEU A 13 -5.12 1.34 -57.59
CA LEU A 13 -5.27 0.78 -56.25
C LEU A 13 -4.17 1.40 -55.38
N ASP A 14 -4.54 2.49 -54.71
CA ASP A 14 -3.72 3.13 -53.68
C ASP A 14 -3.64 2.16 -52.49
N HIS A 15 -2.54 1.41 -52.42
CA HIS A 15 -2.19 0.57 -51.27
C HIS A 15 -1.93 1.48 -50.06
N LYS A 16 -3.00 1.92 -49.40
CA LYS A 16 -2.89 2.48 -48.04
C LYS A 16 -2.37 1.38 -47.14
N GLU A 17 -1.06 1.37 -46.92
CA GLU A 17 -0.41 0.57 -45.88
C GLU A 17 -1.21 0.71 -44.58
N ASP A 18 -1.49 -0.41 -43.93
CA ASP A 18 -2.27 -0.42 -42.69
C ASP A 18 -1.47 0.28 -41.59
N LYS A 19 -1.72 1.58 -41.42
CA LYS A 19 -1.01 2.44 -40.46
C LYS A 19 -1.04 1.89 -39.03
N LEU A 20 -2.02 1.05 -38.68
CA LEU A 20 -2.08 0.39 -37.37
C LEU A 20 -0.97 -0.66 -37.16
N ALA A 21 -0.40 -1.21 -38.24
CA ALA A 21 0.64 -2.24 -38.17
C ALA A 21 2.05 -1.65 -37.95
N VAL A 22 2.25 -0.37 -38.27
CA VAL A 22 3.59 0.26 -38.29
C VAL A 22 3.89 1.01 -36.98
N GLU A 23 2.89 1.67 -36.39
CA GLU A 23 3.10 2.53 -35.23
C GLU A 23 2.75 1.80 -33.92
N PRO A 24 3.58 1.86 -32.86
CA PRO A 24 3.28 1.23 -31.59
C PRO A 24 2.00 1.83 -30.97
N PRO A 25 1.13 1.01 -30.35
CA PRO A 25 -0.17 1.44 -29.82
C PRO A 25 -0.13 2.67 -28.90
N ILE A 26 0.93 2.85 -28.11
CA ILE A 26 1.08 4.01 -27.22
C ILE A 26 1.17 5.35 -27.98
N LYS A 27 1.55 5.33 -29.26
CA LYS A 27 1.69 6.52 -30.11
C LYS A 27 0.48 6.75 -31.03
N TRP A 28 -0.53 5.91 -30.97
CA TRP A 28 -1.69 6.03 -31.83
C TRP A 28 -2.41 7.37 -31.62
N THR A 29 -2.79 8.02 -32.72
CA THR A 29 -3.66 9.19 -32.68
C THR A 29 -5.10 8.78 -32.36
N ASN A 30 -5.98 9.75 -32.14
CA ASN A 30 -7.39 9.45 -31.92
C ASN A 30 -8.02 8.69 -33.11
N GLU A 31 -7.67 9.07 -34.34
CA GLU A 31 -8.18 8.43 -35.56
C GLU A 31 -7.75 6.96 -35.65
N MET A 32 -6.52 6.64 -35.23
CA MET A 32 -6.01 5.27 -35.21
C MET A 32 -6.73 4.42 -34.15
N VAL A 33 -7.00 4.98 -32.97
CA VAL A 33 -7.83 4.31 -31.95
C VAL A 33 -9.24 4.04 -32.50
N MET A 34 -9.84 5.00 -33.19
CA MET A 34 -11.16 4.82 -33.82
C MET A 34 -11.15 3.76 -34.91
N ASP A 35 -10.12 3.69 -35.76
CA ASP A 35 -9.99 2.64 -36.78
C ASP A 35 -9.83 1.26 -36.15
N TRP A 36 -9.01 1.15 -35.10
CA TRP A 36 -8.83 -0.09 -34.35
C TRP A 36 -10.14 -0.58 -33.70
N LEU A 37 -10.93 0.34 -33.10
CA LEU A 37 -12.24 0.01 -32.53
C LEU A 37 -13.20 -0.56 -33.58
N SER A 38 -13.23 0.00 -34.81
CA SER A 38 -14.00 -0.59 -35.92
C SER A 38 -13.56 -2.00 -36.24
N LYS A 39 -12.25 -2.18 -36.44
CA LYS A 39 -11.68 -3.48 -36.85
C LYS A 39 -11.99 -4.60 -35.86
N HIS A 40 -12.22 -4.28 -34.58
CA HIS A 40 -12.53 -5.25 -33.53
C HIS A 40 -14.03 -5.32 -33.16
N GLY A 41 -14.90 -4.64 -33.92
CA GLY A 41 -16.35 -4.70 -33.76
C GLY A 41 -16.88 -3.93 -32.55
N PHE A 42 -16.28 -2.76 -32.26
CA PHE A 42 -16.71 -1.84 -31.21
C PHE A 42 -17.28 -0.52 -31.76
N ASP A 43 -17.81 -0.53 -33.00
CA ASP A 43 -18.34 0.64 -33.69
C ASP A 43 -19.38 1.43 -32.89
N ASP A 44 -20.32 0.71 -32.25
CA ASP A 44 -21.40 1.31 -31.44
C ASP A 44 -20.89 2.14 -30.25
N TYR A 45 -19.64 1.93 -29.84
CA TYR A 45 -19.04 2.56 -28.66
C TYR A 45 -18.05 3.67 -29.00
N LYS A 46 -17.71 3.89 -30.29
CA LYS A 46 -16.72 4.89 -30.71
C LYS A 46 -16.96 6.29 -30.19
N LYS A 47 -18.23 6.71 -30.09
CA LYS A 47 -18.61 8.03 -29.59
C LYS A 47 -18.07 8.32 -28.18
N HIS A 48 -17.80 7.28 -27.38
CA HIS A 48 -17.24 7.43 -26.05
C HIS A 48 -15.72 7.66 -26.08
N PHE A 49 -15.03 7.31 -27.17
CA PHE A 49 -13.57 7.40 -27.30
C PHE A 49 -13.10 8.66 -28.03
N ILE A 50 -13.97 9.66 -28.23
CA ILE A 50 -13.59 10.91 -28.90
C ILE A 50 -12.53 11.61 -28.03
N GLY A 51 -11.38 11.93 -28.63
CA GLY A 51 -10.23 12.50 -27.93
C GLY A 51 -9.32 11.49 -27.21
N VAL A 52 -9.68 10.20 -27.16
CA VAL A 52 -8.83 9.15 -26.59
C VAL A 52 -7.74 8.75 -27.60
N ASN A 53 -6.49 8.97 -27.26
CA ASN A 53 -5.33 8.52 -28.03
C ASN A 53 -4.77 7.19 -27.46
N GLY A 54 -3.69 6.68 -28.06
CA GLY A 54 -3.10 5.40 -27.68
C GLY A 54 -2.65 5.29 -26.22
N SER A 55 -2.04 6.35 -25.67
CA SER A 55 -1.60 6.35 -24.27
C SER A 55 -2.77 6.41 -23.28
N MET A 56 -3.83 7.14 -23.62
CA MET A 56 -5.08 7.16 -22.86
C MET A 56 -5.80 5.80 -22.94
N LEU A 57 -5.84 5.18 -24.12
CA LEU A 57 -6.44 3.85 -24.30
C LEU A 57 -5.77 2.80 -23.38
N GLN A 58 -4.44 2.89 -23.21
CA GLN A 58 -3.68 2.00 -22.32
C GLN A 58 -4.02 2.19 -20.83
N SER A 59 -4.36 3.42 -20.43
CA SER A 59 -4.65 3.74 -19.03
C SER A 59 -6.12 3.52 -18.64
N LEU A 60 -7.00 3.25 -19.63
CA LEU A 60 -8.40 2.95 -19.35
C LEU A 60 -8.51 1.72 -18.47
N THR A 61 -9.37 1.82 -17.47
CA THR A 61 -9.76 0.71 -16.63
C THR A 61 -11.15 0.24 -17.03
N LYS A 62 -11.48 -1.01 -16.69
CA LYS A 62 -12.84 -1.52 -16.82
C LYS A 62 -13.86 -0.60 -16.15
N ASP A 63 -13.52 -0.03 -15.00
CA ASP A 63 -14.42 0.83 -14.24
C ASP A 63 -14.64 2.17 -14.95
N THR A 64 -13.59 2.78 -15.52
CA THR A 64 -13.73 3.96 -16.38
C THR A 64 -14.68 3.70 -17.55
N LEU A 65 -14.54 2.55 -18.22
CA LEU A 65 -15.44 2.17 -19.32
C LEU A 65 -16.89 2.03 -18.86
N VAL A 66 -17.15 1.42 -17.70
CA VAL A 66 -18.51 1.16 -17.22
C VAL A 66 -19.14 2.40 -16.58
N ASP A 67 -18.44 3.03 -15.65
CA ASP A 67 -18.98 4.08 -14.78
C ASP A 67 -18.96 5.45 -15.45
N GLU A 68 -17.87 5.78 -16.16
CA GLU A 68 -17.70 7.10 -16.77
C GLU A 68 -18.16 7.12 -18.22
N MET A 69 -17.91 6.04 -18.96
CA MET A 69 -18.24 5.94 -20.39
C MET A 69 -19.58 5.24 -20.65
N ASN A 70 -20.25 4.73 -19.60
CA ASN A 70 -21.53 4.04 -19.69
C ASN A 70 -21.54 2.85 -20.68
N ILE A 71 -20.41 2.15 -20.80
CA ILE A 71 -20.26 0.97 -21.65
C ILE A 71 -20.74 -0.26 -20.87
N PRO A 72 -21.62 -1.11 -21.44
CA PRO A 72 -22.09 -2.31 -20.77
C PRO A 72 -20.93 -3.20 -20.30
N THR A 73 -21.01 -3.73 -19.09
CA THR A 73 -19.90 -4.46 -18.45
C THR A 73 -19.34 -5.60 -19.30
N GLY A 74 -20.19 -6.36 -19.99
CA GLY A 74 -19.73 -7.44 -20.87
C GLY A 74 -18.88 -6.94 -22.05
N VAL A 75 -19.24 -5.78 -22.59
CA VAL A 75 -18.50 -5.11 -23.67
C VAL A 75 -17.19 -4.52 -23.13
N ALA A 76 -17.22 -3.87 -21.96
CA ALA A 76 -16.02 -3.34 -21.32
C ALA A 76 -14.98 -4.44 -21.05
N ILE A 77 -15.40 -5.63 -20.59
CA ILE A 77 -14.51 -6.78 -20.40
C ILE A 77 -13.91 -7.25 -21.73
N LYS A 78 -14.74 -7.35 -22.79
CA LYS A 78 -14.26 -7.75 -24.11
C LYS A 78 -13.24 -6.73 -24.65
N LEU A 79 -13.53 -5.44 -24.51
CA LEU A 79 -12.64 -4.36 -24.93
C LEU A 79 -11.31 -4.40 -24.18
N MET A 80 -11.32 -4.51 -22.85
CA MET A 80 -10.09 -4.60 -22.04
C MET A 80 -9.21 -5.77 -22.48
N ARG A 81 -9.79 -6.93 -22.81
CA ARG A 81 -9.01 -8.07 -23.33
C ARG A 81 -8.34 -7.77 -24.67
N GLU A 82 -9.00 -7.05 -25.57
CA GLU A 82 -8.40 -6.66 -26.84
C GLU A 82 -7.32 -5.58 -26.65
N VAL A 83 -7.52 -4.64 -25.74
CA VAL A 83 -6.48 -3.66 -25.34
C VAL A 83 -5.27 -4.37 -24.75
N ASP A 84 -5.46 -5.33 -23.84
CA ASP A 84 -4.36 -6.10 -23.26
C ASP A 84 -3.56 -6.84 -24.34
N ARG A 85 -4.24 -7.51 -25.29
CA ARG A 85 -3.58 -8.17 -26.43
C ARG A 85 -2.76 -7.17 -27.25
N LEU A 86 -3.33 -6.01 -27.53
CA LEU A 86 -2.69 -4.96 -28.33
C LEU A 86 -1.34 -4.52 -27.71
N PHE A 87 -1.28 -4.36 -26.38
CA PHE A 87 -0.05 -3.92 -25.71
C PHE A 87 0.94 -5.05 -25.41
N VAL A 88 0.47 -6.29 -25.18
CA VAL A 88 1.34 -7.46 -24.95
C VAL A 88 2.21 -7.76 -26.18
N HIS A 89 1.66 -7.64 -27.39
CA HIS A 89 2.43 -7.90 -28.63
C HIS A 89 3.51 -6.84 -28.92
N THR A 90 3.37 -5.63 -28.37
CA THR A 90 4.31 -4.54 -28.64
C THR A 90 5.62 -4.68 -27.86
N VAL A 91 5.59 -5.33 -26.69
CA VAL A 91 6.77 -5.49 -25.82
C VAL A 91 7.70 -6.63 -26.29
N GLY A 92 7.20 -7.54 -27.13
CA GLY A 92 7.94 -8.73 -27.56
C GLY A 92 8.82 -8.59 -28.82
N SER A 93 8.64 -7.54 -29.62
CA SER A 93 9.29 -7.44 -30.96
C SER A 93 10.55 -6.58 -31.02
N SER A 94 11.00 -5.96 -29.92
CA SER A 94 12.19 -5.09 -29.92
C SER A 94 13.51 -5.80 -29.57
N GLY A 95 13.56 -7.13 -29.53
CA GLY A 95 14.82 -7.83 -29.29
C GLY A 95 14.82 -9.33 -29.56
N SER A 96 15.17 -9.73 -30.79
CA SER A 96 16.02 -10.90 -31.00
C SER A 96 16.72 -10.87 -32.37
N PRO A 97 17.99 -11.30 -32.43
CA PRO A 97 18.78 -11.31 -33.65
C PRO A 97 18.32 -12.44 -34.59
N ASN A 98 18.43 -12.13 -35.86
CA ASN A 98 18.16 -12.96 -37.02
C ASN A 98 18.82 -14.34 -36.91
N TYR A 99 18.02 -15.41 -36.75
CA TYR A 99 18.45 -16.78 -37.00
C TYR A 99 17.55 -17.40 -38.08
N ASN A 100 18.17 -17.66 -39.23
CA ASN A 100 17.62 -18.48 -40.30
C ASN A 100 17.21 -19.85 -39.74
N ASN A 101 15.94 -20.21 -39.89
CA ASN A 101 15.48 -21.56 -39.60
C ASN A 101 15.24 -22.32 -40.90
N HIS A 102 16.07 -23.34 -41.12
CA HIS A 102 15.93 -24.30 -42.20
C HIS A 102 15.05 -25.46 -41.71
N ASN A 103 14.11 -25.85 -42.56
CA ASN A 103 13.26 -27.02 -42.43
C ASN A 103 14.03 -28.27 -41.99
N ASN A 104 13.49 -29.01 -41.01
CA ASN A 104 13.42 -30.45 -41.16
C ASN A 104 12.27 -31.07 -40.33
N ASN A 105 11.38 -31.72 -41.06
CA ASN A 105 10.41 -32.69 -40.57
C ASN A 105 11.11 -33.89 -39.95
N ASN A 106 10.56 -34.43 -38.86
CA ASN A 106 10.40 -35.87 -38.73
C ASN A 106 9.34 -36.25 -37.69
N ASN A 107 8.35 -36.98 -38.17
CA ASN A 107 7.42 -37.78 -37.38
C ASN A 107 8.18 -38.94 -36.73
N ASN A 108 7.78 -39.33 -35.51
CA ASN A 108 7.64 -40.75 -35.18
C ASN A 108 6.75 -40.98 -33.95
N THR A 109 5.73 -41.79 -34.21
CA THR A 109 4.83 -42.51 -33.33
C THR A 109 5.57 -43.67 -32.65
N ALA A 110 5.38 -43.89 -31.34
CA ALA A 110 5.41 -45.24 -30.75
C ALA A 110 4.82 -45.26 -29.32
N THR A 111 3.82 -46.12 -29.19
CA THR A 111 3.18 -46.68 -27.99
C THR A 111 4.12 -47.48 -27.09
N SER A 112 3.93 -47.48 -25.76
CA SER A 112 3.89 -48.72 -24.94
C SER A 112 3.59 -48.48 -23.45
N HIS A 113 2.57 -49.23 -22.98
CA HIS A 113 2.44 -49.99 -21.72
C HIS A 113 2.78 -49.40 -20.33
N LEU A 114 1.70 -49.21 -19.57
CA LEU A 114 1.39 -49.80 -18.24
C LEU A 114 2.54 -50.44 -17.44
N ASN A 115 2.76 -49.95 -16.21
CA ASN A 115 2.67 -50.78 -14.99
C ASN A 115 2.59 -49.93 -13.70
N HIS A 116 1.54 -50.20 -12.93
CA HIS A 116 1.41 -49.88 -11.50
C HIS A 116 2.30 -50.81 -10.66
N PRO A 117 2.58 -50.45 -9.40
CA PRO A 117 2.09 -51.34 -8.35
C PRO A 117 1.39 -50.62 -7.20
N ASN A 118 0.32 -51.28 -6.77
CA ASN A 118 -0.33 -51.20 -5.47
C ASN A 118 0.67 -51.24 -4.31
N ASN A 119 0.40 -50.48 -3.26
CA ASN A 119 0.61 -51.01 -1.92
C ASN A 119 -0.49 -50.57 -0.97
N ASN A 120 -1.30 -51.55 -0.58
CA ASN A 120 -2.39 -51.48 0.37
C ASN A 120 -1.87 -52.14 1.64
N ASN A 121 -1.91 -51.48 2.80
CA ASN A 121 -1.90 -52.21 4.06
C ASN A 121 -2.56 -51.41 5.17
N ASN A 122 -3.50 -52.11 5.81
CA ASN A 122 -4.41 -51.67 6.86
C ASN A 122 -4.13 -52.62 8.05
N SER A 123 -3.85 -52.08 9.24
CA SER A 123 -4.00 -52.78 10.55
C SER A 123 -3.82 -51.75 11.66
N GLN A 124 -4.89 -51.39 12.35
CA GLN A 124 -5.33 -51.91 13.66
C GLN A 124 -4.40 -51.64 14.86
N ASN A 125 -4.89 -50.72 15.71
CA ASN A 125 -4.89 -50.70 17.18
C ASN A 125 -3.87 -51.55 17.95
N SER A 126 -3.10 -50.87 18.81
CA SER A 126 -2.98 -51.28 20.21
C SER A 126 -2.64 -50.08 21.12
N ASN A 127 -3.34 -50.04 22.25
CA ASN A 127 -3.11 -49.19 23.41
C ASN A 127 -1.88 -49.68 24.20
N LEU A 128 -1.28 -48.74 24.95
CA LEU A 128 -0.72 -48.82 26.33
C LEU A 128 0.73 -48.34 26.52
N GLN A 129 0.86 -47.63 27.64
CA GLN A 129 2.05 -47.39 28.47
C GLN A 129 2.99 -46.23 28.09
N THR A 130 2.63 -45.08 28.66
CA THR A 130 3.57 -43.99 29.01
C THR A 130 4.48 -44.45 30.16
N ASN A 131 5.72 -44.81 29.83
CA ASN A 131 6.81 -44.90 30.79
C ASN A 131 7.63 -43.61 30.78
N ALA A 132 7.62 -42.91 31.91
CA ALA A 132 8.50 -41.80 32.21
C ALA A 132 9.90 -42.37 32.55
N SER A 133 10.89 -42.02 31.75
CA SER A 133 12.30 -42.37 31.98
C SER A 133 13.14 -41.10 31.97
N ASN A 134 13.69 -40.80 33.15
CA ASN A 134 14.72 -39.81 33.41
C ASN A 134 15.84 -39.82 32.35
N LYS A 135 16.16 -38.65 31.80
CA LYS A 135 17.38 -38.46 31.00
C LYS A 135 18.22 -37.33 31.58
N SER A 136 19.17 -37.78 32.41
CA SER A 136 20.54 -37.29 32.59
C SER A 136 20.91 -35.92 32.01
N ILE A 137 21.30 -35.05 32.93
CA ILE A 137 22.06 -33.81 32.76
C ILE A 137 23.36 -34.11 31.98
N ILE A 138 23.50 -33.52 30.79
CA ILE A 138 24.76 -33.47 30.05
C ILE A 138 25.46 -32.16 30.42
N SER A 139 26.62 -32.32 31.04
CA SER A 139 27.60 -31.28 31.34
C SER A 139 28.08 -30.59 30.06
N ILE A 140 27.93 -29.27 30.01
CA ILE A 140 28.46 -28.41 28.95
C ILE A 140 29.97 -28.28 29.13
N SER A 141 30.72 -29.01 28.31
CA SER A 141 32.16 -28.82 28.15
C SER A 141 32.38 -27.61 27.22
N THR A 142 32.98 -26.55 27.76
CA THR A 142 33.50 -25.41 26.99
C THR A 142 34.69 -25.86 26.15
N THR A 143 34.44 -26.20 24.89
CA THR A 143 35.46 -26.41 23.88
C THR A 143 35.82 -25.06 23.24
N THR A 144 36.97 -24.51 23.63
CA THR A 144 37.67 -23.45 22.90
C THR A 144 38.17 -23.99 21.57
N THR A 145 37.38 -23.84 20.51
CA THR A 145 37.75 -24.20 19.14
C THR A 145 38.50 -23.05 18.50
N SER A 146 39.73 -23.34 18.10
CA SER A 146 40.67 -22.46 17.39
C SER A 146 40.11 -21.94 16.06
N SER A 147 40.10 -20.61 15.94
CA SER A 147 39.61 -19.80 14.83
C SER A 147 40.59 -19.74 13.65
N SER A 148 40.50 -20.69 12.72
CA SER A 148 41.24 -20.61 11.44
C SER A 148 40.38 -20.87 10.19
N SER A 149 39.05 -20.85 10.32
CA SER A 149 38.16 -20.70 9.18
C SER A 149 38.04 -19.22 8.77
N SER A 150 37.73 -18.99 7.50
CA SER A 150 36.75 -17.96 7.06
C SER A 150 37.18 -16.74 6.23
N VAL A 151 38.32 -16.71 5.54
CA VAL A 151 38.48 -15.69 4.46
C VAL A 151 37.50 -15.95 3.32
N ASN A 152 37.30 -17.21 2.94
CA ASN A 152 36.36 -17.58 1.86
C ASN A 152 34.89 -17.35 2.25
N ASP A 153 34.50 -17.58 3.50
CA ASP A 153 33.12 -17.38 3.95
C ASP A 153 32.74 -15.89 3.93
N GLN A 154 33.67 -15.00 4.28
CA GLN A 154 33.43 -13.55 4.22
C GLN A 154 33.22 -13.03 2.79
N ILE A 155 33.95 -13.58 1.81
CA ILE A 155 33.79 -13.20 0.41
C ILE A 155 32.41 -13.63 -0.12
N SER A 156 31.94 -14.83 0.24
CA SER A 156 30.61 -15.32 -0.17
C SER A 156 29.50 -14.43 0.38
N ILE A 157 29.56 -14.06 1.67
CA ILE A 157 28.54 -13.21 2.30
C ILE A 157 28.47 -11.83 1.65
N GLN A 158 29.62 -11.23 1.30
CA GLN A 158 29.65 -9.95 0.62
C GLN A 158 29.02 -10.00 -0.77
N GLN A 159 29.21 -11.10 -1.51
CA GLN A 159 28.59 -11.26 -2.83
C GLN A 159 27.07 -11.37 -2.74
N ASP A 160 26.56 -12.15 -1.78
CA ASP A 160 25.12 -12.31 -1.52
C ASP A 160 24.47 -10.97 -1.12
N ASP A 161 25.13 -10.20 -0.25
CA ASP A 161 24.68 -8.87 0.17
C ASP A 161 24.61 -7.88 -1.02
N GLU A 162 25.62 -7.87 -1.89
CA GLU A 162 25.63 -7.00 -3.07
C GLU A 162 24.54 -7.38 -4.09
N GLU A 163 24.27 -8.68 -4.27
CA GLU A 163 23.18 -9.13 -5.11
C GLU A 163 21.81 -8.69 -4.55
N ALA A 164 21.61 -8.85 -3.23
CA ALA A 164 20.39 -8.40 -2.57
C ALA A 164 20.19 -6.88 -2.69
N ILE A 165 21.27 -6.09 -2.52
CA ILE A 165 21.25 -4.63 -2.71
C ILE A 165 20.83 -4.29 -4.13
N LYS A 166 21.43 -4.95 -5.14
CA LYS A 166 21.10 -4.72 -6.55
C LYS A 166 19.63 -5.02 -6.86
N LYS A 167 19.09 -6.13 -6.35
CA LYS A 167 17.66 -6.47 -6.50
C LYS A 167 16.76 -5.41 -5.85
N CYS A 168 17.12 -4.93 -4.66
CA CYS A 168 16.36 -3.89 -3.96
C CYS A 168 16.39 -2.54 -4.70
N LEU A 169 17.52 -2.17 -5.32
CA LEU A 169 17.63 -0.93 -6.11
C LEU A 169 16.60 -0.86 -7.24
N ILE A 170 16.41 -1.95 -7.97
CA ILE A 170 15.41 -2.06 -9.05
C ILE A 170 14.00 -1.76 -8.54
N LYS A 171 13.71 -2.11 -7.29
CA LYS A 171 12.41 -1.86 -6.66
C LYS A 171 12.30 -0.41 -6.15
N LEU A 172 13.38 0.13 -5.58
CA LEU A 172 13.44 1.52 -5.13
C LEU A 172 13.22 2.51 -6.29
N ASP A 173 13.72 2.22 -7.49
CA ASP A 173 13.54 3.08 -8.67
C ASP A 173 12.07 3.19 -9.10
N LYS A 174 11.21 2.23 -8.71
CA LYS A 174 9.76 2.27 -8.97
C LYS A 174 9.00 3.17 -7.99
N LEU A 175 9.61 3.56 -6.87
CA LEU A 175 8.95 4.40 -5.87
C LEU A 175 8.99 5.88 -6.27
N LYS A 176 7.82 6.51 -6.39
CA LYS A 176 7.68 7.95 -6.58
C LYS A 176 8.38 8.73 -5.45
N GLY A 177 9.12 9.78 -5.81
CA GLY A 177 9.85 10.64 -4.89
C GLY A 177 11.29 10.19 -4.56
N LEU A 178 11.71 8.99 -4.96
CA LEU A 178 13.09 8.53 -4.79
C LEU A 178 13.96 8.68 -6.04
N GLN A 179 13.38 9.15 -7.17
CA GLN A 179 14.10 9.32 -8.45
C GLN A 179 15.26 10.32 -8.33
N ASN A 180 15.11 11.33 -7.48
CA ASN A 180 16.07 12.43 -7.34
C ASN A 180 17.24 12.12 -6.38
N LEU A 181 17.24 10.94 -5.76
CA LEU A 181 18.35 10.54 -4.89
C LEU A 181 19.57 10.18 -5.72
N SER A 182 20.75 10.57 -5.24
CA SER A 182 22.01 10.08 -5.81
C SER A 182 22.10 8.54 -5.71
N GLU A 183 22.82 7.90 -6.63
CA GLU A 183 23.01 6.46 -6.62
C GLU A 183 23.60 5.94 -5.30
N LYS A 184 24.49 6.72 -4.68
CA LYS A 184 25.01 6.42 -3.33
C LYS A 184 23.89 6.38 -2.29
N GLN A 185 23.01 7.39 -2.27
CA GLN A 185 21.88 7.43 -1.33
C GLN A 185 20.89 6.29 -1.57
N LYS A 186 20.59 5.95 -2.83
CA LYS A 186 19.74 4.80 -3.15
C LYS A 186 20.36 3.50 -2.66
N ARG A 187 21.66 3.31 -2.87
CA ARG A 187 22.41 2.14 -2.42
C ARG A 187 22.44 2.02 -0.89
N ASP A 188 22.64 3.13 -0.19
CA ASP A 188 22.59 3.16 1.28
C ASP A 188 21.18 2.80 1.79
N LYS A 189 20.12 3.29 1.13
CA LYS A 189 18.74 2.90 1.44
C LYS A 189 18.47 1.42 1.18
N ALA A 190 18.90 0.90 0.03
CA ALA A 190 18.79 -0.52 -0.30
C ALA A 190 19.49 -1.37 0.77
N LYS A 191 20.73 -1.01 1.14
CA LYS A 191 21.50 -1.67 2.20
C LYS A 191 20.73 -1.74 3.51
N ASN A 192 20.10 -0.64 3.91
CA ASN A 192 19.28 -0.56 5.12
C ASN A 192 18.00 -1.41 5.08
N LEU A 193 17.55 -1.84 3.90
CA LEU A 193 16.33 -2.62 3.73
C LEU A 193 16.57 -4.12 3.52
N VAL A 194 17.76 -4.52 3.03
CA VAL A 194 18.08 -5.93 2.75
C VAL A 194 19.16 -6.54 3.63
N ILE A 195 19.97 -5.75 4.33
CA ILE A 195 20.96 -6.30 5.27
C ILE A 195 20.43 -6.24 6.70
N LYS A 196 20.29 -7.41 7.34
CA LYS A 196 19.64 -7.58 8.66
C LYS A 196 20.14 -6.58 9.71
N HIS A 197 21.46 -6.51 9.93
CA HIS A 197 22.06 -5.61 10.92
C HIS A 197 21.76 -4.14 10.61
N HIS A 198 21.81 -3.75 9.33
CA HIS A 198 21.47 -2.39 8.93
C HIS A 198 19.98 -2.10 9.13
N LEU A 199 19.08 -3.02 8.78
CA LEU A 199 17.64 -2.88 9.00
C LEU A 199 17.30 -2.76 10.49
N LEU A 200 17.90 -3.61 11.32
CA LEU A 200 17.73 -3.56 12.77
C LEU A 200 18.20 -2.23 13.36
N ASN A 201 19.33 -1.69 12.90
CA ASN A 201 19.86 -0.44 13.43
C ASN A 201 19.17 0.81 12.87
N SER A 202 18.68 0.75 11.63
CA SER A 202 18.14 1.92 10.94
C SER A 202 16.63 2.05 11.05
N TYR A 203 15.89 0.94 11.00
CA TYR A 203 14.43 0.93 10.92
C TYR A 203 13.77 0.28 12.14
N LEU A 204 14.32 -0.82 12.63
CA LEU A 204 13.76 -1.59 13.74
C LEU A 204 14.49 -1.32 15.07
N ASN A 205 15.27 -0.23 15.14
CA ASN A 205 15.95 0.10 16.38
C ASN A 205 14.94 0.64 17.39
N LYS A 206 15.18 0.33 18.66
CA LYS A 206 14.40 0.84 19.78
C LYS A 206 14.32 2.37 19.76
N ASP A 207 15.37 3.00 19.25
CA ASP A 207 15.50 4.45 19.10
C ASP A 207 15.04 4.96 17.73
N PHE A 208 14.21 4.25 16.96
CA PHE A 208 13.82 4.66 15.59
C PHE A 208 13.18 6.06 15.52
N VAL A 209 12.63 6.53 16.63
CA VAL A 209 12.19 7.93 16.78
C VAL A 209 13.38 8.91 16.61
N ALA A 210 14.59 8.53 17.05
CA ALA A 210 15.85 9.22 16.82
C ALA A 210 16.44 8.97 15.42
N THR A 211 16.27 7.81 14.77
CA THR A 211 16.86 7.58 13.43
C THR A 211 16.23 8.44 12.33
N LYS A 212 14.95 8.80 12.46
CA LYS A 212 14.32 9.78 11.56
C LYS A 212 15.02 11.15 11.64
N ARG A 213 15.60 11.50 12.80
CA ARG A 213 16.43 12.70 13.02
C ARG A 213 17.67 12.67 12.11
N THR A 214 18.39 11.55 12.08
CA THR A 214 19.62 11.38 11.30
C THR A 214 19.36 11.44 9.80
N ILE A 215 18.26 10.85 9.32
CA ILE A 215 17.91 10.89 7.89
C ILE A 215 17.49 12.31 7.47
N THR A 216 16.79 13.05 8.33
CA THR A 216 16.47 14.47 8.09
C THR A 216 17.72 15.34 8.08
N GLU A 217 18.63 15.14 9.04
CA GLU A 217 19.90 15.87 9.09
C GLU A 217 20.72 15.62 7.81
N LEU A 218 20.77 14.38 7.32
CA LEU A 218 21.43 14.04 6.05
C LEU A 218 20.76 14.62 4.79
N ILE A 219 19.45 14.91 4.83
CA ILE A 219 18.74 15.55 3.71
C ILE A 219 18.95 17.07 3.74
N ASN A 220 18.97 17.67 4.93
CA ASN A 220 19.13 19.10 5.13
C ASN A 220 20.59 19.58 5.04
N ASP A 221 21.57 18.68 5.23
CA ASP A 221 23.01 18.96 5.07
C ASP A 221 23.50 18.92 3.60
N SER A 222 22.60 18.95 2.62
CA SER A 222 23.03 19.16 1.23
C SER A 222 23.67 20.56 1.11
N PRO A 223 24.94 20.66 0.65
CA PRO A 223 25.66 21.92 0.66
C PRO A 223 24.97 22.92 -0.28
N VAL A 224 24.46 24.01 0.30
CA VAL A 224 24.05 25.19 -0.46
C VAL A 224 25.25 25.64 -1.30
N PRO A 225 25.13 25.79 -2.63
CA PRO A 225 26.23 26.27 -3.44
C PRO A 225 26.61 27.66 -2.93
N SER A 226 27.83 27.77 -2.40
CA SER A 226 28.39 29.01 -1.86
C SER A 226 28.35 30.09 -2.95
N SER A 227 27.45 31.05 -2.79
CA SER A 227 27.43 32.25 -3.61
C SER A 227 28.74 33.02 -3.40
N SER A 228 29.38 33.33 -4.51
CA SER A 228 30.61 34.10 -4.59
C SER A 228 30.44 35.46 -3.92
N SER A 229 31.40 35.78 -3.06
CA SER A 229 31.54 37.04 -2.37
C SER A 229 31.76 38.21 -3.35
N THR A 230 30.76 39.07 -3.53
CA THR A 230 30.94 40.40 -4.11
C THR A 230 31.36 41.36 -3.01
N ARG A 231 32.61 41.84 -3.10
CA ARG A 231 33.16 42.92 -2.26
C ARG A 231 32.40 44.22 -2.52
N HIS A 232 31.81 44.81 -1.47
CA HIS A 232 31.39 46.21 -1.48
C HIS A 232 32.35 47.05 -0.66
N ASN A 233 32.97 48.03 -1.33
CA ASN A 233 33.62 49.17 -0.70
C ASN A 233 32.55 50.18 -0.26
N SER A 234 32.72 50.67 0.96
CA SER A 234 32.06 51.82 1.57
C SER A 234 32.34 53.12 0.82
N VAL A 235 31.42 54.11 0.91
CA VAL A 235 31.64 55.46 1.48
C VAL A 235 30.39 56.36 1.35
N SER A 236 29.95 56.89 2.51
CA SER A 236 29.24 58.16 2.85
C SER A 236 28.01 58.62 2.03
N SER A 237 26.80 58.72 2.64
CA SER A 237 26.21 59.90 3.36
C SER A 237 26.08 61.15 2.47
N SER A 238 24.97 61.87 2.39
CA SER A 238 24.01 62.31 3.43
C SER A 238 22.81 63.05 2.82
N SER A 239 21.80 63.33 3.67
CA SER A 239 20.80 64.44 3.61
C SER A 239 19.77 64.42 2.46
N SER A 240 18.49 64.73 2.64
CA SER A 240 17.72 65.28 3.78
C SER A 240 16.23 65.32 3.38
N SER A 241 15.34 65.24 4.38
CA SER A 241 14.06 65.99 4.53
C SER A 241 13.00 65.92 3.41
N SER A 242 11.69 65.82 3.62
CA SER A 242 10.80 65.95 4.79
C SER A 242 9.37 66.11 4.23
N ILE A 243 8.34 65.70 5.01
CA ILE A 243 6.93 66.15 4.94
C ILE A 243 6.17 65.63 3.69
N GLY A 244 5.07 64.86 3.77
CA GLY A 244 4.07 64.67 4.81
C GLY A 244 2.73 65.25 4.35
N SER A 245 1.65 64.48 4.56
CA SER A 245 0.24 64.94 4.69
C SER A 245 -0.58 65.07 3.39
N ILE A 246 -1.90 64.80 3.25
CA ILE A 246 -3.05 64.19 3.99
C ILE A 246 -4.18 64.13 2.90
N ILE A 247 -4.84 62.99 2.59
CA ILE A 247 -6.27 62.60 2.85
C ILE A 247 -7.36 63.51 2.19
N PRO A 248 -8.65 63.15 1.91
CA PRO A 248 -9.38 61.87 1.66
C PRO A 248 -10.39 61.87 0.45
N SER A 249 -11.11 60.74 0.28
CA SER A 249 -12.57 60.63 -0.04
C SER A 249 -13.02 60.98 -1.48
N SER A 250 -14.04 60.38 -2.09
CA SER A 250 -15.09 59.42 -1.69
C SER A 250 -15.95 59.05 -2.92
N LYS A 251 -16.50 57.83 -2.91
CA LYS A 251 -17.83 57.38 -3.43
C LYS A 251 -18.14 57.40 -4.95
N ALA A 252 -18.77 56.28 -5.35
CA ALA A 252 -19.31 55.83 -6.65
C ALA A 252 -20.58 56.62 -7.11
N PRO A 253 -21.42 56.22 -8.12
CA PRO A 253 -21.42 55.05 -9.03
C PRO A 253 -21.90 55.28 -10.50
N THR A 254 -21.89 54.20 -11.31
CA THR A 254 -22.79 53.86 -12.45
C THR A 254 -22.47 54.37 -13.87
N ILE A 255 -22.26 53.43 -14.83
CA ILE A 255 -23.14 53.05 -15.96
C ILE A 255 -22.33 52.34 -17.07
N MET A 256 -22.95 51.28 -17.59
CA MET A 256 -22.66 50.40 -18.72
C MET A 256 -21.99 51.03 -19.94
N ILE A 257 -21.04 50.31 -20.57
CA ILE A 257 -20.97 50.09 -22.02
C ILE A 257 -20.43 48.67 -22.29
N ALA A 258 -21.14 47.94 -23.14
CA ALA A 258 -20.73 46.67 -23.73
C ALA A 258 -19.72 46.92 -24.85
N SER A 259 -18.67 46.10 -24.94
CA SER A 259 -17.92 45.86 -26.18
C SER A 259 -17.13 44.56 -26.06
N GLU A 260 -17.27 43.75 -27.11
CA GLU A 260 -16.51 42.55 -27.42
C GLU A 260 -15.01 42.78 -27.30
N ASN A 261 -14.27 41.76 -26.83
CA ASN A 261 -12.97 41.38 -27.40
C ASN A 261 -12.48 40.05 -26.83
N VAL A 262 -12.35 39.07 -27.74
CA VAL A 262 -11.22 38.13 -27.91
C VAL A 262 -10.55 37.65 -26.62
N GLU A 263 -10.93 36.46 -26.12
CA GLU A 263 -10.10 35.71 -25.18
C GLU A 263 -9.06 34.88 -25.94
N ILE A 264 -7.81 35.29 -25.73
CA ILE A 264 -6.60 34.55 -26.08
C ILE A 264 -6.41 33.43 -25.05
N HIS A 265 -6.10 32.24 -25.55
CA HIS A 265 -5.68 31.05 -24.81
C HIS A 265 -4.68 31.38 -23.68
N ASP A 266 -5.12 31.23 -22.44
CA ASP A 266 -4.25 31.07 -21.27
C ASP A 266 -4.03 29.56 -21.06
N THR A 267 -2.80 29.13 -21.23
CA THR A 267 -2.39 27.74 -21.04
C THR A 267 -2.16 27.52 -19.55
N GLY A 268 -3.08 26.78 -18.93
CA GLY A 268 -3.12 26.49 -17.51
C GLY A 268 -1.77 26.05 -16.95
N ALA A 269 -1.17 26.92 -16.15
CA ALA A 269 -0.13 26.57 -15.22
C ALA A 269 -0.68 25.50 -14.26
N VAL A 270 -0.11 24.30 -14.35
CA VAL A 270 -0.37 23.20 -13.43
C VAL A 270 0.02 23.67 -12.02
N ASN A 271 -0.93 23.56 -11.08
CA ASN A 271 -0.77 23.98 -9.69
C ASN A 271 0.28 23.11 -8.96
N ASP A 272 1.56 23.46 -9.09
CA ASP A 272 2.70 22.92 -8.32
C ASP A 272 2.67 23.28 -6.80
N ASP A 273 1.61 23.96 -6.35
CA ASP A 273 1.49 24.49 -4.99
C ASP A 273 0.90 23.51 -3.97
N GLU A 274 0.22 22.44 -4.39
CA GLU A 274 -0.25 21.39 -3.45
C GLU A 274 0.89 20.47 -2.99
N ASP A 275 1.78 20.05 -3.90
CA ASP A 275 2.88 19.14 -3.58
C ASP A 275 3.96 19.82 -2.71
N LYS A 276 4.18 21.12 -2.88
CA LYS A 276 5.05 21.91 -1.99
C LYS A 276 4.46 22.07 -0.58
N LYS A 277 3.14 22.13 -0.43
CA LYS A 277 2.49 22.21 0.89
C LYS A 277 2.62 20.91 1.67
N ASP A 278 2.59 19.77 1.00
CA ASP A 278 2.79 18.47 1.66
C ASP A 278 4.25 18.26 2.10
N LEU A 279 5.23 18.68 1.30
CA LEU A 279 6.64 18.67 1.70
C LEU A 279 6.96 19.65 2.83
N GLN A 280 6.40 20.87 2.79
CA GLN A 280 6.58 21.86 3.86
C GLN A 280 5.89 21.45 5.17
N LYS A 281 4.75 20.77 5.08
CA LYS A 281 4.05 20.20 6.25
C LYS A 281 4.85 19.07 6.88
N VAL A 282 5.46 18.20 6.06
CA VAL A 282 6.39 17.16 6.54
C VAL A 282 7.63 17.79 7.18
N ALA A 283 8.19 18.87 6.61
CA ALA A 283 9.34 19.61 7.16
C ALA A 283 9.02 20.31 8.51
N ASN A 284 7.82 20.85 8.67
CA ASN A 284 7.39 21.47 9.93
C ASN A 284 7.10 20.41 11.02
N GLU A 285 6.50 19.27 10.66
CA GLU A 285 6.34 18.10 11.55
C GLU A 285 7.70 17.48 11.97
N ILE A 286 8.77 17.80 11.23
CA ILE A 286 10.15 17.36 11.48
C ILE A 286 10.90 18.30 12.45
N SER A 287 10.63 19.61 12.42
CA SER A 287 11.29 20.59 13.30
C SER A 287 10.86 20.44 14.77
N ASP A 288 9.59 20.11 15.02
CA ASP A 288 9.05 19.89 16.36
C ASP A 288 9.65 18.65 17.07
N LEU A 289 10.35 17.77 16.35
CA LEU A 289 10.98 16.55 16.88
C LEU A 289 12.40 16.77 17.44
N GLN A 290 12.99 17.96 17.31
CA GLN A 290 14.40 18.21 17.64
C GLN A 290 14.70 18.34 19.16
N THR A 291 13.70 18.39 20.04
CA THR A 291 13.86 18.93 21.40
C THR A 291 14.04 17.97 22.58
N ASN A 292 14.05 16.63 22.44
CA ASN A 292 14.34 15.76 23.60
C ASN A 292 15.32 14.62 23.32
N LYS A 293 16.39 14.56 24.13
CA LYS A 293 17.40 13.50 24.19
C LYS A 293 17.03 12.50 25.30
N ASN A 294 17.26 11.22 25.04
CA ASN A 294 17.18 10.06 25.95
C ASN A 294 15.77 9.46 26.15
N TYR A 295 15.35 8.61 25.21
CA TYR A 295 14.33 7.61 25.49
C TYR A 295 14.99 6.23 25.45
N VAL A 296 15.06 5.56 26.59
CA VAL A 296 15.52 4.17 26.72
C VAL A 296 14.26 3.34 26.98
N ILE A 297 13.95 2.44 26.06
CA ILE A 297 12.93 1.41 26.27
C ILE A 297 13.32 0.63 27.54
N LYS A 298 12.51 0.73 28.59
CA LYS A 298 12.74 0.00 29.84
C LYS A 298 12.58 -1.51 29.58
N ASP A 299 13.32 -2.36 30.29
CA ASP A 299 13.29 -3.82 30.11
C ASP A 299 11.91 -4.48 30.34
N GLU A 300 10.93 -3.70 30.83
CA GLU A 300 9.54 -4.09 30.99
C GLU A 300 8.68 -3.94 29.72
N GLU A 301 9.23 -3.37 28.64
CA GLU A 301 8.41 -3.08 27.45
C GLU A 301 7.96 -4.37 26.74
N PHE A 302 6.67 -4.35 26.40
CA PHE A 302 6.03 -5.40 25.63
C PHE A 302 5.96 -5.01 24.16
N LEU A 303 6.22 -5.96 23.27
CA LEU A 303 5.95 -5.83 21.85
C LEU A 303 4.57 -6.41 21.56
N LYS A 304 3.56 -5.54 21.41
CA LYS A 304 2.20 -5.94 21.00
C LYS A 304 2.13 -6.06 19.49
N VAL A 305 1.48 -7.11 18.98
CA VAL A 305 1.19 -7.26 17.56
C VAL A 305 -0.30 -6.99 17.31
N LYS A 306 -0.61 -6.30 16.22
CA LYS A 306 -1.99 -6.06 15.75
C LYS A 306 -2.10 -6.27 14.26
N LEU A 307 -3.23 -6.82 13.83
CA LEU A 307 -3.62 -6.93 12.44
C LEU A 307 -4.36 -5.66 12.03
N VAL A 308 -3.89 -4.99 10.98
CA VAL A 308 -4.57 -3.85 10.38
C VAL A 308 -5.08 -4.24 9.00
N ILE A 309 -6.37 -4.00 8.77
CA ILE A 309 -7.00 -4.17 7.46
C ILE A 309 -7.36 -2.78 6.94
N VAL A 310 -6.94 -2.50 5.71
CA VAL A 310 -7.17 -1.24 4.99
C VAL A 310 -7.96 -1.51 3.73
N GLU A 311 -8.94 -0.67 3.42
CA GLU A 311 -9.69 -0.75 2.15
C GLU A 311 -8.87 -0.06 1.03
N LEU A 312 -8.52 -0.81 -0.04
CA LEU A 312 -7.69 -0.30 -1.14
C LEU A 312 -8.45 0.58 -2.14
N HIS A 313 -9.78 0.59 -2.09
CA HIS A 313 -10.62 1.16 -3.14
C HIS A 313 -11.79 1.97 -2.57
N ARG A 314 -11.84 3.26 -2.89
CA ARG A 314 -12.82 4.19 -2.31
C ARG A 314 -14.09 4.34 -3.13
N THR A 315 -14.11 4.00 -4.42
CA THR A 315 -15.29 4.31 -5.25
C THR A 315 -16.46 3.41 -4.87
N ALA A 316 -17.65 4.00 -4.80
CA ALA A 316 -18.88 3.27 -4.46
C ALA A 316 -19.22 2.22 -5.54
N ALA A 317 -18.85 2.47 -6.79
CA ALA A 317 -19.05 1.57 -7.91
C ALA A 317 -18.26 0.27 -7.77
N GLN A 318 -16.96 0.33 -7.42
CA GLN A 318 -16.13 -0.85 -7.16
C GLN A 318 -16.69 -1.71 -6.01
N ARG A 319 -17.28 -1.08 -4.98
CA ARG A 319 -17.96 -1.78 -3.88
C ARG A 319 -19.26 -2.45 -4.35
N ASN A 320 -20.07 -1.77 -5.16
CA ASN A 320 -21.36 -2.28 -5.65
C ASN A 320 -21.20 -3.40 -6.68
N PHE A 321 -20.21 -3.30 -7.58
CA PHE A 321 -19.94 -4.32 -8.59
C PHE A 321 -19.57 -5.68 -7.98
N ARG A 322 -18.88 -5.67 -6.84
CA ARG A 322 -18.46 -6.90 -6.13
C ARG A 322 -19.61 -7.59 -5.43
N LYS A 323 -20.49 -6.84 -4.77
CA LYS A 323 -21.73 -7.39 -4.18
C LYS A 323 -22.55 -8.16 -5.23
N PHE A 324 -22.48 -7.72 -6.49
CA PHE A 324 -23.15 -8.37 -7.60
C PHE A 324 -22.43 -9.64 -8.10
N LEU A 325 -21.10 -9.70 -8.05
CA LEU A 325 -20.32 -10.84 -8.56
C LEU A 325 -19.95 -11.91 -7.52
N SER A 326 -19.98 -11.61 -6.22
CA SER A 326 -19.59 -12.56 -5.16
C SER A 326 -20.24 -13.95 -5.29
N PRO A 327 -21.55 -14.10 -5.60
CA PRO A 327 -22.17 -15.42 -5.73
C PRO A 327 -21.64 -16.26 -6.91
N VAL A 328 -21.09 -15.62 -7.96
CA VAL A 328 -20.61 -16.32 -9.16
C VAL A 328 -19.14 -16.71 -9.02
N LEU A 329 -18.37 -15.91 -8.27
CA LEU A 329 -16.92 -16.05 -8.12
C LEU A 329 -16.49 -17.10 -7.08
N ASP A 330 -17.31 -17.36 -6.05
CA ASP A 330 -17.07 -18.43 -5.07
C ASP A 330 -17.06 -19.83 -5.72
N THR A 331 -17.79 -20.00 -6.83
CA THR A 331 -17.85 -21.26 -7.59
C THR A 331 -16.53 -21.61 -8.29
N PHE A 332 -15.63 -20.64 -8.48
CA PHE A 332 -14.42 -20.83 -9.28
C PHE A 332 -13.14 -21.12 -8.49
N ASN A 333 -13.14 -21.16 -7.15
CA ASN A 333 -11.97 -21.49 -6.29
C ASN A 333 -10.63 -20.77 -6.61
N VAL A 334 -10.65 -19.72 -7.44
CA VAL A 334 -9.45 -19.06 -8.00
C VAL A 334 -9.35 -17.60 -7.56
N VAL A 335 -10.23 -17.14 -6.68
CA VAL A 335 -10.17 -15.74 -6.20
C VAL A 335 -9.20 -15.63 -5.02
N PRO A 336 -8.14 -14.80 -5.13
CA PRO A 336 -7.32 -14.48 -3.97
C PRO A 336 -8.19 -13.81 -2.91
N GLN A 337 -8.32 -14.45 -1.75
CA GLN A 337 -9.25 -14.10 -0.65
C GLN A 337 -9.17 -12.64 -0.15
N PHE A 338 -8.14 -11.87 -0.54
CA PHE A 338 -7.95 -10.49 -0.09
C PHE A 338 -7.56 -9.51 -1.19
N GLY A 339 -7.94 -9.74 -2.46
CA GLY A 339 -7.62 -8.78 -3.55
C GLY A 339 -8.16 -7.35 -3.35
N LEU A 340 -8.98 -7.12 -2.32
CA LEU A 340 -9.76 -5.92 -2.07
C LEU A 340 -9.33 -5.16 -0.82
N PHE A 341 -8.68 -5.88 0.09
CA PHE A 341 -8.18 -5.35 1.32
C PHE A 341 -6.68 -5.48 1.35
N HIS A 342 -6.05 -4.51 1.95
CA HIS A 342 -4.65 -4.57 2.25
C HIS A 342 -4.49 -4.94 3.72
N SER A 343 -3.85 -6.07 3.98
CA SER A 343 -3.47 -6.48 5.32
C SER A 343 -2.07 -5.99 5.66
N ALA A 344 -1.91 -5.54 6.89
CA ALA A 344 -0.66 -5.05 7.45
C ALA A 344 -0.55 -5.47 8.91
N LEU A 345 0.66 -5.43 9.46
CA LEU A 345 0.89 -5.64 10.88
C LEU A 345 1.41 -4.38 11.55
N VAL A 346 0.92 -4.15 12.77
CA VAL A 346 1.54 -3.20 13.69
C VAL A 346 2.24 -4.01 14.76
N VAL A 347 3.56 -3.97 14.76
CA VAL A 347 4.40 -4.67 15.72
C VAL A 347 5.09 -3.61 16.58
N GLY A 348 4.61 -3.44 17.82
CA GLY A 348 4.99 -2.32 18.68
C GLY A 348 4.84 -0.98 17.94
N PRO A 349 5.94 -0.23 17.72
CA PRO A 349 5.92 1.04 17.01
C PRO A 349 5.90 0.95 15.48
N TRP A 350 6.15 -0.24 14.91
CA TRP A 350 6.38 -0.40 13.48
C TRP A 350 5.11 -0.85 12.77
N TYR A 351 4.71 -0.10 11.76
CA TYR A 351 3.73 -0.50 10.78
C TYR A 351 4.45 -1.15 9.60
N LEU A 352 4.14 -2.42 9.37
CA LEU A 352 4.75 -3.29 8.38
C LEU A 352 3.69 -3.65 7.33
N GLU A 353 3.94 -3.25 6.09
CA GLU A 353 3.09 -3.62 4.95
C GLU A 353 3.93 -4.03 3.75
N TRP A 354 3.35 -4.88 2.92
CA TRP A 354 3.87 -5.26 1.60
C TRP A 354 2.86 -4.89 0.52
N ASN A 355 3.22 -3.96 -0.36
CA ASN A 355 2.36 -3.43 -1.40
C ASN A 355 2.96 -3.64 -2.81
N ASP A 356 2.34 -3.03 -3.81
CA ASP A 356 2.72 -3.11 -5.23
C ASP A 356 4.16 -2.64 -5.53
N SER A 357 4.76 -1.83 -4.65
CA SER A 357 6.20 -1.49 -4.75
C SER A 357 7.13 -2.68 -4.55
N SER A 358 6.63 -3.81 -4.04
CA SER A 358 7.44 -4.99 -3.68
C SER A 358 8.52 -4.67 -2.64
N LEU A 359 8.25 -3.71 -1.74
CA LEU A 359 9.13 -3.34 -0.64
C LEU A 359 8.34 -3.26 0.67
N ILE A 360 8.94 -3.78 1.74
CA ILE A 360 8.58 -3.47 3.11
C ILE A 360 9.54 -2.40 3.61
N VAL A 361 8.98 -1.24 3.97
CA VAL A 361 9.69 -0.17 4.65
C VAL A 361 9.01 0.05 6.00
N PRO A 362 9.60 -0.39 7.13
CA PRO A 362 9.01 -0.14 8.44
C PRO A 362 8.77 1.35 8.66
N ARG A 363 7.55 1.71 9.02
CA ARG A 363 7.14 3.11 9.22
C ARG A 363 6.36 3.30 10.51
N LYS A 364 6.10 4.56 10.88
CA LYS A 364 5.21 4.88 12.00
C LYS A 364 3.76 4.50 11.66
N CYS A 365 3.00 4.13 12.67
CA CYS A 365 1.64 3.63 12.53
C CYS A 365 0.64 4.76 12.23
N TYR A 366 0.25 4.93 10.97
CA TYR A 366 -0.86 5.79 10.55
C TYR A 366 -1.57 5.22 9.33
N SER A 367 -2.90 5.29 9.29
CA SER A 367 -3.68 4.86 8.11
C SER A 367 -5.01 5.60 8.03
N GLY A 368 -5.23 6.33 6.92
CA GLY A 368 -6.48 7.04 6.65
C GLY A 368 -7.58 6.20 6.02
N ALA A 369 -7.32 4.90 5.82
CA ALA A 369 -8.25 3.97 5.21
C ALA A 369 -8.36 2.67 6.03
N ALA A 370 -7.83 2.65 7.26
CA ALA A 370 -7.98 1.51 8.17
C ALA A 370 -9.46 1.23 8.41
N VAL A 371 -9.90 0.01 8.16
CA VAL A 371 -11.25 -0.48 8.47
C VAL A 371 -11.25 -1.24 9.79
N LEU A 372 -10.17 -1.96 10.08
CA LEU A 372 -10.05 -2.76 11.30
C LEU A 372 -8.61 -2.66 11.81
N ALA A 373 -8.43 -2.58 13.13
CA ALA A 373 -7.14 -2.74 13.78
C ALA A 373 -7.31 -3.62 15.01
N ALA A 374 -7.09 -4.93 14.85
CA ALA A 374 -7.38 -5.96 15.85
C ALA A 374 -6.12 -6.43 16.58
N ASP A 375 -6.23 -6.64 17.89
CA ASP A 375 -5.18 -7.26 18.69
C ASP A 375 -5.08 -8.77 18.34
N VAL A 376 -3.87 -9.29 18.09
CA VAL A 376 -3.67 -10.71 17.71
C VAL A 376 -3.21 -11.59 18.88
N ASP A 377 -3.66 -11.23 20.09
CA ASP A 377 -3.49 -11.94 21.37
C ASP A 377 -2.07 -12.48 21.68
N ARG A 378 -1.03 -11.78 21.21
CA ARG A 378 0.36 -12.06 21.57
C ARG A 378 1.12 -10.78 21.89
N SER A 379 1.81 -10.80 23.02
CA SER A 379 2.78 -9.77 23.41
C SER A 379 4.11 -10.43 23.78
N PHE A 380 5.20 -9.90 23.26
CA PHE A 380 6.55 -10.36 23.60
C PHE A 380 7.10 -9.48 24.70
N LYS A 381 7.87 -10.03 25.65
CA LYS A 381 8.45 -9.27 26.76
C LYS A 381 9.93 -9.60 26.94
N GLY A 382 10.70 -8.62 27.41
CA GLY A 382 12.11 -8.81 27.73
C GLY A 382 12.91 -9.41 26.56
N PRO A 383 13.66 -10.50 26.76
CA PRO A 383 14.48 -11.13 25.72
C PRO A 383 13.70 -11.55 24.45
N GLN A 384 12.43 -11.93 24.59
CA GLN A 384 11.60 -12.36 23.46
C GLN A 384 11.38 -11.25 22.43
N VAL A 385 11.50 -9.99 22.83
CA VAL A 385 11.41 -8.85 21.91
C VAL A 385 12.56 -8.89 20.90
N GLY A 386 13.79 -9.18 21.35
CA GLY A 386 14.94 -9.29 20.45
C GLY A 386 14.79 -10.42 19.45
N GLU A 387 14.37 -11.60 19.92
CA GLU A 387 14.09 -12.77 19.07
C GLU A 387 12.98 -12.49 18.04
N ALA A 388 11.91 -11.80 18.46
CA ALA A 388 10.82 -11.41 17.57
C ALA A 388 11.31 -10.44 16.48
N LEU A 389 12.10 -9.42 16.85
CA LEU A 389 12.67 -8.47 15.90
C LEU A 389 13.64 -9.14 14.93
N GLU A 390 14.45 -10.09 15.40
CA GLU A 390 15.34 -10.86 14.55
C GLU A 390 14.56 -11.64 13.49
N LYS A 391 13.51 -12.37 13.89
CA LYS A 391 12.63 -13.09 12.97
C LYS A 391 11.97 -12.16 11.95
N ILE A 392 11.42 -11.03 12.40
CA ILE A 392 10.79 -10.03 11.53
C ILE A 392 11.82 -9.49 10.54
N SER A 393 13.02 -9.13 11.00
CA SER A 393 14.08 -8.57 10.15
C SER A 393 14.53 -9.55 9.07
N ASN A 394 14.67 -10.83 9.39
CA ASN A 394 15.00 -11.87 8.40
C ASN A 394 13.94 -11.96 7.29
N ILE A 395 12.66 -11.97 7.67
CA ILE A 395 11.55 -12.01 6.70
C ILE A 395 11.56 -10.76 5.82
N ILE A 396 11.67 -9.57 6.43
CA ILE A 396 11.72 -8.31 5.67
C ILE A 396 12.86 -8.29 4.67
N CYS A 397 14.08 -8.65 5.10
CA CYS A 397 15.25 -8.69 4.22
C CYS A 397 15.05 -9.68 3.07
N ASN A 398 14.55 -10.88 3.35
CA ASN A 398 14.26 -11.89 2.34
C ASN A 398 13.20 -11.40 1.32
N TRP A 399 12.10 -10.82 1.79
CA TRP A 399 11.05 -10.30 0.92
C TRP A 399 11.55 -9.13 0.05
N ASN A 400 12.28 -8.20 0.66
CA ASN A 400 12.88 -7.06 -0.04
C ASN A 400 13.93 -7.48 -1.08
N ALA A 401 14.67 -8.56 -0.85
CA ALA A 401 15.64 -9.08 -1.81
C ALA A 401 14.98 -9.92 -2.92
N ASN A 402 14.05 -10.82 -2.56
CA ASN A 402 13.71 -11.96 -3.41
C ASN A 402 12.25 -12.01 -3.88
N MET A 403 11.34 -11.31 -3.22
CA MET A 403 9.91 -11.38 -3.57
C MET A 403 9.50 -10.23 -4.49
N MET A 404 8.65 -10.51 -5.47
CA MET A 404 8.00 -9.49 -6.30
C MET A 404 6.50 -9.54 -6.05
N TYR A 405 5.86 -8.38 -5.91
CA TYR A 405 4.44 -8.32 -5.62
C TYR A 405 3.64 -9.07 -6.69
N SER A 406 2.82 -10.00 -6.23
CA SER A 406 1.91 -10.77 -7.06
C SER A 406 0.64 -11.01 -6.27
N GLN A 407 -0.50 -10.63 -6.84
CA GLN A 407 -1.80 -10.78 -6.18
C GLN A 407 -2.10 -12.24 -5.78
N GLN A 408 -1.56 -13.21 -6.52
CA GLN A 408 -1.79 -14.63 -6.28
C GLN A 408 -0.66 -15.31 -5.50
N LYS A 409 0.60 -14.94 -5.74
CA LYS A 409 1.77 -15.69 -5.21
C LYS A 409 2.49 -15.02 -4.05
N ALA A 410 2.45 -13.69 -3.97
CA ALA A 410 3.24 -12.90 -3.01
C ALA A 410 2.59 -11.53 -2.81
N ASN A 411 1.47 -11.51 -2.09
CA ASN A 411 0.71 -10.30 -1.76
C ASN A 411 0.87 -9.95 -0.27
N CYS A 412 0.16 -8.90 0.18
CA CYS A 412 0.19 -8.44 1.57
C CYS A 412 -0.19 -9.53 2.58
N GLN A 413 -1.18 -10.38 2.27
CA GLN A 413 -1.63 -11.43 3.18
C GLN A 413 -0.56 -12.50 3.39
N HIS A 414 0.10 -12.95 2.32
CA HIS A 414 1.19 -13.93 2.41
C HIS A 414 2.32 -13.42 3.30
N PHE A 415 2.65 -12.13 3.20
CA PHE A 415 3.65 -11.49 4.07
C PHE A 415 3.21 -11.47 5.53
N VAL A 416 1.97 -11.06 5.80
CA VAL A 416 1.39 -11.05 7.15
C VAL A 416 1.39 -12.46 7.76
N ASP A 417 0.98 -13.46 6.99
CA ASP A 417 0.93 -14.86 7.41
C ASP A 417 2.33 -15.39 7.74
N GLU A 418 3.35 -15.06 6.94
CA GLU A 418 4.74 -15.48 7.18
C GLU A 418 5.31 -14.86 8.48
N ILE A 419 5.04 -13.57 8.72
CA ILE A 419 5.42 -12.94 10.01
C ILE A 419 4.68 -13.61 11.17
N CYS A 420 3.37 -13.78 11.06
CA CYS A 420 2.58 -14.42 12.11
C CYS A 420 3.10 -15.84 12.40
N LEU A 421 3.36 -16.63 11.37
CA LEU A 421 3.90 -17.98 11.50
C LEU A 421 5.25 -17.99 12.21
N ALA A 422 6.20 -17.14 11.81
CA ALA A 422 7.52 -17.06 12.44
C ALA A 422 7.45 -16.62 13.91
N LEU A 423 6.50 -15.74 14.21
CA LEU A 423 6.20 -15.28 15.57
C LEU A 423 5.34 -16.26 16.37
N GLY A 424 4.85 -17.35 15.76
CA GLY A 424 3.94 -18.33 16.36
C GLY A 424 2.55 -17.75 16.69
N ILE A 425 2.12 -16.71 16.00
CA ILE A 425 0.82 -16.06 16.15
C ILE A 425 -0.18 -16.79 15.26
N GLU A 426 -1.30 -17.20 15.86
CA GLU A 426 -2.40 -17.79 15.13
C GLU A 426 -3.50 -16.75 14.93
N LEU A 427 -3.80 -16.39 13.67
CA LEU A 427 -4.84 -15.41 13.32
C LEU A 427 -6.24 -16.03 13.35
N LYS A 428 -6.64 -16.56 14.51
CA LYS A 428 -7.97 -17.11 14.76
C LYS A 428 -8.77 -16.18 15.65
N PHE A 429 -9.67 -15.42 15.04
CA PHE A 429 -10.65 -14.61 15.75
C PHE A 429 -11.91 -15.42 16.01
N LYS A 430 -12.56 -15.19 17.15
CA LYS A 430 -13.81 -15.85 17.55
C LYS A 430 -14.90 -14.81 17.81
N GLY A 431 -16.15 -15.29 17.89
CA GLY A 431 -17.29 -14.45 18.27
C GLY A 431 -17.52 -13.30 17.30
N ALA A 432 -17.97 -12.16 17.79
CA ALA A 432 -18.31 -11.01 16.93
C ALA A 432 -17.15 -10.56 16.01
N LEU A 433 -15.91 -10.54 16.52
CA LEU A 433 -14.73 -10.19 15.71
C LEU A 433 -14.42 -11.26 14.66
N GLY A 434 -14.56 -12.54 15.01
CA GLY A 434 -14.44 -13.65 14.07
C GLY A 434 -15.45 -13.55 12.93
N ASP A 435 -16.71 -13.34 13.27
CA ASP A 435 -17.80 -13.18 12.30
C ASP A 435 -17.57 -11.97 11.39
N TYR A 436 -17.05 -10.86 11.93
CA TYR A 436 -16.69 -9.69 11.14
C TYR A 436 -15.55 -9.99 10.16
N CYS A 437 -14.48 -10.64 10.62
CA CYS A 437 -13.36 -11.03 9.77
C CYS A 437 -13.75 -12.05 8.69
N GLU A 438 -14.67 -12.97 9.00
CA GLU A 438 -15.20 -13.91 8.01
C GLU A 438 -16.02 -13.19 6.96
N LYS A 439 -16.95 -12.31 7.35
CA LYS A 439 -17.70 -11.46 6.41
C LYS A 439 -16.78 -10.64 5.52
N LEU A 440 -15.71 -10.08 6.09
CA LEU A 440 -14.71 -9.33 5.35
C LEU A 440 -14.04 -10.20 4.27
N ARG A 441 -13.69 -11.45 4.61
CA ARG A 441 -13.08 -12.43 3.69
C ARG A 441 -14.06 -12.90 2.61
N THR A 442 -15.29 -13.25 2.98
CA THR A 442 -16.32 -13.76 2.06
C THR A 442 -16.83 -12.69 1.11
N PHE A 443 -17.17 -11.50 1.63
CA PHE A 443 -17.85 -10.47 0.85
C PHE A 443 -16.92 -9.41 0.27
N GLY A 444 -15.65 -9.38 0.68
CA GLY A 444 -14.70 -8.41 0.14
C GLY A 444 -15.02 -6.96 0.46
N SER A 445 -16.00 -6.72 1.33
CA SER A 445 -16.47 -5.43 1.81
C SER A 445 -17.08 -5.64 3.19
N CYS A 446 -16.77 -4.76 4.14
CA CYS A 446 -17.47 -4.75 5.41
C CYS A 446 -17.56 -3.31 5.89
N GLU A 447 -18.78 -2.83 6.09
CA GLU A 447 -19.01 -1.59 6.81
C GLU A 447 -18.73 -1.84 8.30
N LEU A 448 -18.45 -0.78 9.07
CA LEU A 448 -18.26 -0.86 10.53
C LEU A 448 -19.60 -1.14 11.21
N ASN A 449 -20.09 -2.36 11.04
CA ASN A 449 -21.39 -2.84 11.47
C ASN A 449 -21.21 -3.82 12.62
N TYR A 450 -21.96 -3.59 13.70
CA TYR A 450 -22.03 -4.47 14.85
C TYR A 450 -23.44 -5.06 14.94
N SER A 451 -23.54 -6.39 14.87
CA SER A 451 -24.80 -7.12 15.05
C SER A 451 -25.13 -7.18 16.54
N ILE A 452 -26.23 -6.54 16.92
CA ILE A 452 -26.62 -6.33 18.32
C ILE A 452 -27.27 -7.63 18.85
N PRO A 453 -26.69 -8.28 19.88
CA PRO A 453 -27.32 -9.46 20.47
C PRO A 453 -28.69 -9.13 21.06
N LYS A 454 -29.63 -10.09 20.98
CA LYS A 454 -31.02 -9.91 21.45
C LYS A 454 -31.11 -9.43 22.91
N GLU A 455 -30.27 -10.00 23.77
CA GLU A 455 -30.15 -9.61 25.18
C GLU A 455 -29.77 -8.14 25.37
N LEU A 456 -28.85 -7.63 24.54
CA LEU A 456 -28.42 -6.24 24.58
C LEU A 456 -29.49 -5.32 24.00
N LYS A 457 -30.18 -5.78 22.95
CA LYS A 457 -31.30 -5.08 22.31
C LYS A 457 -32.41 -4.80 23.31
N GLU A 458 -32.83 -5.81 24.07
CA GLU A 458 -33.87 -5.70 25.10
C GLU A 458 -33.42 -4.80 26.26
N LYS A 459 -32.18 -4.97 26.75
CA LYS A 459 -31.68 -4.25 27.92
C LYS A 459 -31.36 -2.77 27.67
N CYS A 460 -30.86 -2.44 26.49
CA CYS A 460 -30.54 -1.06 26.09
C CYS A 460 -31.65 -0.40 25.27
N GLU A 461 -32.78 -1.08 25.05
CA GLU A 461 -33.92 -0.58 24.28
C GLU A 461 -33.53 -0.19 22.83
N PHE A 462 -32.57 -0.91 22.24
CA PHE A 462 -32.19 -0.67 20.86
C PHE A 462 -33.26 -1.19 19.90
N THR A 463 -33.69 -0.38 18.95
CA THR A 463 -34.71 -0.80 17.96
C THR A 463 -34.11 -1.57 16.78
N LYS A 464 -32.84 -1.29 16.44
CA LYS A 464 -32.12 -1.88 15.31
C LYS A 464 -31.51 -3.24 15.67
N GLU A 465 -31.32 -4.09 14.66
CA GLU A 465 -30.60 -5.37 14.80
C GLU A 465 -29.09 -5.22 14.54
N THR A 466 -28.71 -4.21 13.77
CA THR A 466 -27.33 -3.90 13.46
C THR A 466 -27.10 -2.42 13.64
N TRP A 467 -25.97 -2.07 14.25
CA TRP A 467 -25.52 -0.69 14.39
C TRP A 467 -24.38 -0.41 13.43
N LYS A 468 -24.51 0.63 12.59
CA LYS A 468 -23.47 1.10 11.69
C LYS A 468 -22.80 2.32 12.30
N PHE A 469 -21.48 2.28 12.44
CA PHE A 469 -20.70 3.41 12.94
C PHE A 469 -20.16 4.24 11.78
N THR A 470 -20.62 5.49 11.68
CA THR A 470 -20.09 6.45 10.69
C THR A 470 -19.09 7.43 11.30
N SER A 471 -19.13 7.62 12.62
CA SER A 471 -18.16 8.43 13.36
C SER A 471 -17.63 7.72 14.61
N HIS A 472 -16.49 8.18 15.10
CA HIS A 472 -15.88 7.74 16.35
C HIS A 472 -16.77 8.06 17.55
N SER A 473 -17.33 9.27 17.60
CA SER A 473 -18.28 9.66 18.66
C SER A 473 -19.50 8.75 18.76
N GLN A 474 -20.05 8.28 17.64
CA GLN A 474 -21.17 7.32 17.63
C GLN A 474 -20.78 5.98 18.25
N LEU A 475 -19.55 5.51 18.01
CA LEU A 475 -19.03 4.29 18.63
C LEU A 475 -18.87 4.49 20.14
N ASP A 476 -18.29 5.61 20.56
CA ASP A 476 -18.09 5.93 21.97
C ASP A 476 -19.43 5.99 22.73
N ASP A 477 -20.41 6.74 22.19
CA ASP A 477 -21.73 6.90 22.81
C ASP A 477 -22.48 5.56 22.89
N PHE A 478 -22.34 4.71 21.87
CA PHE A 478 -22.90 3.37 21.87
C PHE A 478 -22.32 2.53 23.00
N VAL A 479 -20.99 2.48 23.13
CA VAL A 479 -20.32 1.70 24.19
C VAL A 479 -20.62 2.25 25.58
N HIS A 480 -20.65 3.58 25.76
CA HIS A 480 -21.05 4.20 27.02
C HIS A 480 -22.48 3.84 27.42
N THR A 481 -23.40 3.80 26.45
CA THR A 481 -24.80 3.38 26.68
C THR A 481 -24.85 1.95 27.20
N ILE A 482 -24.09 1.04 26.59
CA ILE A 482 -23.98 -0.36 27.04
C ILE A 482 -23.43 -0.41 28.46
N CYS A 483 -22.26 0.21 28.72
CA CYS A 483 -21.65 0.20 30.04
C CYS A 483 -22.55 0.79 31.15
N LYS A 484 -23.36 1.80 30.81
CA LYS A 484 -24.30 2.42 31.74
C LYS A 484 -25.50 1.52 32.06
N LYS A 485 -26.06 0.84 31.06
CA LYS A 485 -27.23 -0.04 31.20
C LYS A 485 -26.85 -1.44 31.71
N ASP A 486 -25.65 -1.92 31.35
CA ASP A 486 -25.09 -3.21 31.73
C ASP A 486 -23.56 -3.13 31.97
N PRO A 487 -23.13 -2.76 33.19
CA PRO A 487 -21.71 -2.63 33.51
C PRO A 487 -20.88 -3.92 33.32
N LEU A 488 -21.52 -5.10 33.38
CA LEU A 488 -20.85 -6.41 33.29
C LEU A 488 -20.93 -7.03 31.89
N TYR A 489 -21.48 -6.32 30.90
CA TYR A 489 -21.69 -6.88 29.55
C TYR A 489 -20.39 -7.36 28.92
N PHE A 490 -19.37 -6.50 28.89
CA PHE A 490 -18.09 -6.79 28.23
C PHE A 490 -17.20 -7.76 29.01
N GLU A 491 -17.43 -7.94 30.32
CA GLU A 491 -16.79 -9.00 31.09
C GLU A 491 -17.28 -10.38 30.64
N LYS A 492 -18.57 -10.49 30.29
CA LYS A 492 -19.20 -11.72 29.79
C LYS A 492 -18.97 -11.95 28.30
N ARG A 493 -18.82 -10.87 27.52
CA ARG A 493 -18.69 -10.88 26.05
C ARG A 493 -17.44 -10.14 25.59
N GLN A 494 -16.29 -10.76 25.84
CA GLN A 494 -14.98 -10.19 25.51
C GLN A 494 -14.73 -10.09 23.99
N ASP A 495 -15.39 -10.94 23.20
CA ASP A 495 -15.35 -10.92 21.73
C ASP A 495 -16.02 -9.67 21.15
N ASP A 496 -17.16 -9.26 21.72
CA ASP A 496 -17.84 -8.01 21.37
C ASP A 496 -16.97 -6.80 21.72
N TRP A 497 -16.38 -6.80 22.91
CA TRP A 497 -15.42 -5.77 23.32
C TRP A 497 -14.24 -5.69 22.33
N SER A 498 -13.71 -6.83 21.92
CA SER A 498 -12.58 -6.91 20.99
C SER A 498 -12.93 -6.35 19.61
N LEU A 499 -14.12 -6.63 19.08
CA LEU A 499 -14.57 -6.04 17.81
C LEU A 499 -14.74 -4.53 17.91
N LEU A 500 -15.48 -4.04 18.91
CA LEU A 500 -15.75 -2.61 19.07
C LEU A 500 -14.45 -1.82 19.33
N LYS A 501 -13.55 -2.38 20.14
CA LYS A 501 -12.20 -1.84 20.32
C LYS A 501 -11.42 -1.80 19.00
N SER A 502 -11.56 -2.81 18.15
CA SER A 502 -10.89 -2.83 16.84
C SER A 502 -11.41 -1.75 15.89
N PHE A 503 -12.70 -1.40 15.98
CA PHE A 503 -13.28 -0.25 15.28
C PHE A 503 -12.77 1.09 15.84
N ASP A 504 -12.71 1.23 17.17
CA ASP A 504 -12.10 2.40 17.83
C ASP A 504 -10.68 2.63 17.34
N ARG A 505 -9.84 1.59 17.31
CA ARG A 505 -8.47 1.68 16.81
C ARG A 505 -8.42 2.11 15.33
N ALA A 506 -9.35 1.65 14.51
CA ALA A 506 -9.45 2.09 13.12
C ALA A 506 -9.79 3.60 13.03
N PHE A 507 -10.72 4.10 13.87
CA PHE A 507 -11.03 5.52 13.95
C PHE A 507 -9.83 6.35 14.42
N TRP A 508 -9.09 5.91 15.44
CA TRP A 508 -7.87 6.58 15.88
C TRP A 508 -6.80 6.66 14.78
N LEU A 509 -6.57 5.56 14.03
CA LEU A 509 -5.63 5.57 12.91
C LEU A 509 -6.00 6.60 11.85
N ARG A 510 -7.30 6.77 11.57
CA ARG A 510 -7.81 7.80 10.65
C ARG A 510 -7.67 9.20 11.24
N TYR A 511 -7.97 9.38 12.53
CA TYR A 511 -7.86 10.65 13.24
C TYR A 511 -6.43 11.17 13.28
N TYR A 512 -5.46 10.32 13.60
CA TYR A 512 -4.05 10.72 13.62
C TYR A 512 -3.55 11.19 12.26
N LYS A 513 -4.06 10.60 11.17
CA LYS A 513 -3.76 11.06 9.81
C LYS A 513 -4.52 12.35 9.46
N ASN A 514 -5.76 12.50 9.92
CA ASN A 514 -6.62 13.64 9.61
C ASN A 514 -7.29 14.21 10.86
N LYS A 515 -6.51 14.96 11.66
CA LYS A 515 -6.96 15.56 12.93
C LYS A 515 -8.09 16.59 12.77
N LYS A 516 -8.32 17.08 11.54
CA LYS A 516 -9.35 18.08 11.22
C LYS A 516 -10.72 17.46 10.97
N SER A 517 -10.81 16.14 10.79
CA SER A 517 -12.07 15.45 10.55
C SER A 517 -12.78 15.18 11.87
N ASP A 518 -13.96 15.79 12.05
CA ASP A 518 -14.80 15.56 13.23
C ASP A 518 -15.36 14.13 13.27
N ASP A 519 -15.54 13.48 12.11
CA ASP A 519 -16.00 12.08 12.03
C ASP A 519 -15.04 11.10 12.74
N PHE A 520 -13.74 11.41 12.78
CA PHE A 520 -12.74 10.54 13.40
C PHE A 520 -12.39 10.95 14.82
N LYS A 521 -12.89 12.10 15.28
CA LYS A 521 -12.59 12.64 16.60
C LYS A 521 -13.40 11.87 17.68
N PRO A 522 -12.76 11.44 18.79
CA PRO A 522 -13.47 10.78 19.88
C PRO A 522 -14.50 11.73 20.52
N CYS A 523 -15.46 11.15 21.24
CA CYS A 523 -16.46 11.90 21.99
C CYS A 523 -15.80 12.79 23.06
N SER A 524 -16.39 13.96 23.33
CA SER A 524 -15.90 14.91 24.34
C SER A 524 -15.97 14.36 25.77
N ASN A 525 -16.85 13.39 26.02
CA ASN A 525 -17.01 12.73 27.32
C ASN A 525 -15.92 11.68 27.60
N GLY A 526 -14.96 11.52 26.68
CA GLY A 526 -13.91 10.53 26.75
C GLY A 526 -14.23 9.28 25.94
N CYS A 527 -13.19 8.71 25.33
CA CYS A 527 -13.27 7.45 24.61
C CYS A 527 -13.25 6.27 25.62
N PRO A 528 -14.20 5.32 25.55
CA PRO A 528 -14.28 4.18 26.48
C PRO A 528 -13.11 3.21 26.33
N PHE A 529 -12.40 3.23 25.19
CA PHE A 529 -11.22 2.39 24.93
C PHE A 529 -9.89 3.10 25.20
N SER A 530 -9.96 4.36 25.65
CA SER A 530 -8.83 5.28 25.81
C SER A 530 -8.06 5.54 24.51
N ASP A 531 -7.34 6.66 24.47
CA ASP A 531 -6.43 6.96 23.37
C ASP A 531 -5.36 5.82 23.26
N PRO A 532 -5.21 5.16 22.10
CA PRO A 532 -4.18 4.14 21.89
C PRO A 532 -2.76 4.69 22.12
N ALA A 533 -2.61 6.01 22.04
CA ALA A 533 -1.41 6.77 22.32
C ALA A 533 -1.21 7.18 23.77
N THR A 534 -2.10 6.83 24.69
CA THR A 534 -1.87 7.01 26.13
C THR A 534 -1.97 5.71 26.90
N SER A 535 -2.51 4.65 26.29
CA SER A 535 -2.82 3.38 26.96
C SER A 535 -1.72 2.32 26.83
N GLY A 536 -0.49 2.71 26.45
CA GLY A 536 0.59 1.77 26.16
C GLY A 536 0.25 0.77 25.07
N SER A 537 -0.82 0.99 24.31
CA SER A 537 -1.39 -0.02 23.44
C SER A 537 -0.80 0.07 22.04
N ILE A 538 -0.72 1.27 21.47
CA ILE A 538 -0.17 1.47 20.12
C ILE A 538 0.88 2.58 20.14
N MET A 539 0.71 3.63 20.95
CA MET A 539 1.38 4.91 20.68
C MET A 539 1.80 5.74 21.90
N GLU A 540 1.89 5.18 23.11
CA GLU A 540 2.29 5.94 24.34
C GLU A 540 3.63 6.68 24.20
N ASN A 541 4.46 6.22 23.26
CA ASN A 541 5.77 6.81 22.96
C ASN A 541 5.78 7.72 21.71
N PHE A 542 4.61 8.03 21.11
CA PHE A 542 4.54 8.68 19.79
C PHE A 542 3.83 10.04 19.74
N PHE A 543 2.84 10.29 20.61
CA PHE A 543 2.02 11.53 20.55
C PHE A 543 2.05 12.41 21.79
N THR A 544 2.79 12.04 22.84
CA THR A 544 2.98 12.86 24.06
C THR A 544 3.91 14.07 23.85
N PHE A 545 3.94 14.63 22.64
CA PHE A 545 4.61 15.89 22.34
C PHE A 545 3.57 16.99 22.08
N GLY A 546 3.51 17.96 22.98
CA GLY A 546 2.79 19.23 22.80
C GLY A 546 1.99 19.72 24.00
N SER A 547 1.57 18.83 24.90
CA SER A 547 0.92 19.24 26.14
C SER A 547 1.98 19.71 27.13
N LYS A 548 2.35 21.01 27.09
CA LYS A 548 2.89 21.65 28.29
C LYS A 548 1.89 21.34 29.41
N LYS A 549 2.29 20.55 30.40
CA LYS A 549 1.61 20.55 31.70
C LYS A 549 1.51 22.02 32.10
N ARG A 550 0.29 22.57 32.06
CA ARG A 550 0.00 23.82 32.73
C ARG A 550 -0.10 23.56 34.22
#